data_AF-A0A6V2NCV8-F1
#
_entry.id   AF-A0A6V2NCV8-F1
#
_cell.length_a   1.000
_cell.length_b   1.000
_cell.length_c   1.000
_cell.angle_alpha   90.00
_cell.angle_beta   90.00
_cell.angle_gamma   90.00
#
_symmetry.space_group_name_H-M   'P 1'
#
loop_
_entity.id
_entity.type
_entity.pdbx_description
1 polymer ?
#
loop_
_entity_poly.entity_id
_entity_poly.type
_entity_poly.pdbx_seq_one_letter_code
_entity_poly.pdbx_strand_id
1 'polypeptide(L)'
;PPPSPPPSPPPLEVLIGADGVSSIRALAQDFFNQGFDAGVASVDITTDNAAAYASGLDAGKQEGCQAGGGHWDEATKSCMPPPPSPPPSPPPPSPPRPSPPPPPAPPPPLPPPPLPPPPSLPHPTLPPPWTLECGGPSRTTTLANALAERCTEVTGDLIHGGESGDVNLPYLRSVRGRIRVVYNYNLASLTMNNLEGVDGDFILESNYNLASLAMNNLEGVGGKISVLRNPNLASLTMNNLENVYNNIDVENNPNLLSLAMPYLGNVGGSIIVLGNPNLASPTMNNLENVDGSFVVYNNANLASLTMNRLENVDESISVEANFNLASLTMNRLENVGESFVVFGDFIVRYNDNLASLAMPNLEGVGGDISVMPDPGSCDLGVYAGRDQFGFC
;
A
#
# COMPACT_ATOMS: atom_id res chain seq x y z
N PRO A 1 -52.38 3.43 -47.78
CA PRO A 1 -51.36 4.46 -48.09
C PRO A 1 -50.59 4.85 -46.82
N PRO A 2 -49.26 4.71 -46.77
CA PRO A 2 -48.49 5.19 -45.63
C PRO A 2 -48.55 6.74 -45.56
N PRO A 3 -48.38 7.33 -44.36
CA PRO A 3 -48.48 8.78 -44.16
C PRO A 3 -47.31 9.52 -44.83
N SER A 4 -47.58 10.73 -45.31
CA SER A 4 -46.65 11.61 -46.01
C SER A 4 -45.45 12.00 -45.13
N PRO A 5 -44.25 12.18 -45.70
CA PRO A 5 -43.08 12.65 -44.94
C PRO A 5 -43.26 14.12 -44.49
N PRO A 6 -42.66 14.50 -43.34
CA PRO A 6 -42.73 15.87 -42.82
C PRO A 6 -41.93 16.87 -43.67
N PRO A 7 -42.26 18.17 -43.60
CA PRO A 7 -41.65 19.20 -44.45
C PRO A 7 -40.18 19.44 -44.10
N SER A 8 -39.36 19.70 -45.11
CA SER A 8 -37.96 20.07 -44.95
C SER A 8 -37.80 21.42 -44.24
N PRO A 9 -36.87 21.57 -43.28
CA PRO A 9 -36.62 22.84 -42.60
C PRO A 9 -35.92 23.85 -43.53
N PRO A 10 -36.07 25.17 -43.26
CA PRO A 10 -35.50 26.22 -44.10
C PRO A 10 -33.96 26.25 -44.00
N PRO A 11 -33.26 26.79 -45.02
CA PRO A 11 -31.81 26.95 -44.95
C PRO A 11 -31.44 28.02 -43.92
N LEU A 12 -30.60 27.67 -42.96
CA LEU A 12 -30.04 28.61 -41.98
C LEU A 12 -28.85 29.34 -42.59
N GLU A 13 -29.01 30.65 -42.82
CA GLU A 13 -27.90 31.58 -43.03
C GLU A 13 -27.03 31.62 -41.76
N VAL A 14 -25.75 31.30 -41.92
CA VAL A 14 -24.75 31.37 -40.85
C VAL A 14 -24.24 32.81 -40.76
N LEU A 15 -24.71 33.56 -39.76
CA LEU A 15 -24.02 34.77 -39.29
C LEU A 15 -22.90 34.34 -38.33
N ILE A 16 -21.66 34.39 -38.83
CA ILE A 16 -20.46 34.10 -38.06
C ILE A 16 -20.11 35.32 -37.18
N GLY A 17 -20.43 35.24 -35.89
CA GLY A 17 -19.85 36.09 -34.84
C GLY A 17 -18.50 35.53 -34.38
N ALA A 18 -17.58 36.41 -33.96
CA ALA A 18 -16.13 36.24 -33.95
C ALA A 18 -15.52 35.37 -32.81
N ASP A 19 -16.24 34.41 -32.25
CA ASP A 19 -15.81 33.67 -31.05
C ASP A 19 -16.32 32.21 -31.08
N GLY A 20 -15.78 31.46 -32.04
CA GLY A 20 -16.21 30.12 -32.46
C GLY A 20 -15.86 28.94 -31.55
N VAL A 21 -15.99 29.03 -30.23
CA VAL A 21 -15.73 27.87 -29.33
C VAL A 21 -16.88 27.57 -28.34
N SER A 22 -17.75 28.54 -28.05
CA SER A 22 -18.83 28.38 -27.05
C SER A 22 -20.17 27.91 -27.62
N SER A 23 -20.36 27.89 -28.94
CA SER A 23 -21.65 27.55 -29.58
C SER A 23 -21.78 26.09 -30.03
N ILE A 24 -20.68 25.36 -30.22
CA ILE A 24 -20.71 23.96 -30.70
C ILE A 24 -21.09 22.98 -29.57
N ARG A 25 -20.66 23.25 -28.34
CA ARG A 25 -20.95 22.38 -27.18
C ARG A 25 -22.41 22.44 -26.75
N ALA A 26 -23.05 23.62 -26.86
CA ALA A 26 -24.47 23.79 -26.56
C ALA A 26 -25.37 23.10 -27.61
N LEU A 27 -25.04 23.25 -28.90
CA LEU A 27 -25.77 22.58 -29.98
C LEU A 27 -25.61 21.05 -29.94
N ALA A 28 -24.41 20.53 -29.66
CA ALA A 28 -24.17 19.09 -29.55
C ALA A 28 -24.90 18.46 -28.36
N GLN A 29 -25.00 19.17 -27.23
CA GLN A 29 -25.73 18.68 -26.05
C GLN A 29 -27.24 18.64 -26.28
N ASP A 30 -27.81 19.64 -26.96
CA ASP A 30 -29.24 19.67 -27.28
C ASP A 30 -29.63 18.57 -28.29
N PHE A 31 -28.76 18.26 -29.26
CA PHE A 31 -28.96 17.14 -30.18
C PHE A 31 -28.80 15.77 -29.50
N PHE A 32 -27.84 15.64 -28.58
CA PHE A 32 -27.66 14.42 -27.79
C PHE A 32 -28.88 14.13 -26.90
N ASN A 33 -29.39 15.16 -26.22
CA ASN A 33 -30.56 15.03 -25.35
C ASN A 33 -31.84 14.72 -26.14
N GLN A 34 -32.04 15.32 -27.33
CA GLN A 34 -33.16 14.96 -28.21
C GLN A 34 -33.06 13.53 -28.78
N GLY A 35 -31.84 13.03 -29.02
CA GLY A 35 -31.61 11.64 -29.44
C GLY A 35 -31.83 10.63 -28.32
N PHE A 36 -31.48 10.99 -27.08
CA PHE A 36 -31.65 10.16 -25.89
C PHE A 36 -33.12 9.97 -25.51
N ASP A 37 -33.93 11.05 -25.51
CA ASP A 37 -35.36 10.99 -25.19
C ASP A 37 -36.18 10.27 -26.28
N ALA A 38 -35.71 10.26 -27.53
CA ALA A 38 -36.34 9.53 -28.64
C ALA A 38 -35.98 8.03 -28.68
N GLY A 39 -34.99 7.59 -27.90
CA GLY A 39 -34.33 6.29 -28.03
C GLY A 39 -34.78 5.18 -27.07
N VAL A 40 -35.92 5.33 -26.36
CA VAL A 40 -36.44 4.26 -25.49
C VAL A 40 -37.19 3.20 -26.30
N ALA A 41 -36.48 2.47 -27.16
CA ALA A 41 -36.84 1.12 -27.62
C ALA A 41 -35.72 0.54 -28.50
N SER A 42 -34.92 -0.36 -27.90
CA SER A 42 -34.04 -1.36 -28.52
C SER A 42 -33.53 -1.11 -29.96
N VAL A 43 -32.28 -0.65 -30.11
CA VAL A 43 -31.52 -0.87 -31.35
C VAL A 43 -30.05 -1.12 -31.01
N ASP A 44 -29.49 -2.18 -31.62
CA ASP A 44 -28.09 -2.57 -31.56
C ASP A 44 -27.21 -1.53 -32.28
N ILE A 45 -26.46 -0.75 -31.49
CA ILE A 45 -25.64 0.41 -31.91
C ILE A 45 -24.48 0.02 -32.85
N THR A 46 -24.12 -1.27 -32.95
CA THR A 46 -22.89 -1.69 -33.63
C THR A 46 -22.95 -1.59 -35.16
N THR A 47 -24.14 -1.61 -35.77
CA THR A 47 -24.28 -1.69 -37.23
C THR A 47 -24.58 -0.34 -37.90
N ASP A 48 -25.30 0.55 -37.21
CA ASP A 48 -25.76 1.83 -37.81
C ASP A 48 -24.70 2.93 -37.83
N ASN A 49 -23.72 2.88 -36.91
CA ASN A 49 -22.66 3.90 -36.83
C ASN A 49 -21.43 3.59 -37.69
N ALA A 50 -21.34 2.40 -38.29
CA ALA A 50 -20.19 1.99 -39.09
C ALA A 50 -20.03 2.85 -40.37
N ALA A 51 -21.15 3.24 -41.00
CA ALA A 51 -21.14 4.09 -42.19
C ALA A 51 -20.73 5.54 -41.88
N ALA A 52 -21.14 6.07 -40.72
CA ALA A 52 -20.76 7.39 -40.26
C ALA A 52 -19.26 7.46 -39.89
N TYR A 53 -18.73 6.40 -39.27
CA TYR A 53 -17.30 6.26 -38.97
C TYR A 53 -16.44 6.22 -40.24
N ALA A 54 -16.83 5.40 -41.23
CA ALA A 54 -16.10 5.30 -42.50
C ALA A 54 -16.08 6.63 -43.27
N SER A 55 -17.20 7.35 -43.29
CA SER A 55 -17.31 8.68 -43.93
C SER A 55 -16.41 9.72 -43.24
N GLY A 56 -16.35 9.70 -41.90
CA GLY A 56 -15.46 10.59 -41.13
C GLY A 56 -13.97 10.32 -41.36
N LEU A 57 -13.59 9.05 -41.57
CA LEU A 57 -12.20 8.67 -41.85
C LEU A 57 -11.74 9.12 -43.25
N ASP A 58 -12.60 9.02 -44.26
CA ASP A 58 -12.26 9.42 -45.63
C ASP A 58 -12.23 10.96 -45.80
N ALA A 59 -13.07 11.69 -45.07
CA ALA A 59 -12.99 13.15 -45.00
C ALA A 59 -11.64 13.63 -44.38
N GLY A 60 -11.17 12.95 -43.33
CA GLY A 60 -9.90 13.27 -42.67
C GLY A 60 -8.64 13.04 -43.54
N LYS A 61 -8.67 12.07 -44.46
CA LYS A 61 -7.55 11.81 -45.39
C LYS A 61 -7.40 12.90 -46.46
N GLN A 62 -8.49 13.56 -46.84
CA GLN A 62 -8.46 14.64 -47.85
C GLN A 62 -7.89 15.95 -47.29
N GLU A 63 -7.77 16.08 -45.96
CA GLU A 63 -7.22 17.26 -45.27
C GLU A 63 -5.77 17.07 -44.77
N GLY A 64 -5.06 16.03 -45.24
CA GLY A 64 -3.63 15.83 -44.98
C GLY A 64 -3.29 15.23 -43.61
N CYS A 65 -4.24 14.58 -42.93
CA CYS A 65 -4.04 13.95 -41.62
C CYS A 65 -3.63 12.47 -41.74
N GLN A 66 -2.80 11.96 -40.80
CA GLN A 66 -2.57 10.52 -40.61
C GLN A 66 -3.27 10.04 -39.33
N ALA A 67 -3.94 8.88 -39.39
CA ALA A 67 -4.58 8.24 -38.25
C ALA A 67 -3.60 7.31 -37.52
N GLY A 68 -3.44 7.46 -36.20
CA GLY A 68 -2.72 6.52 -35.35
C GLY A 68 -3.67 5.51 -34.71
N GLY A 69 -3.52 4.22 -35.06
CA GLY A 69 -3.77 3.07 -34.17
C GLY A 69 -5.19 2.71 -33.67
N GLY A 70 -6.00 2.05 -34.51
CA GLY A 70 -6.53 0.69 -34.24
C GLY A 70 -7.54 0.34 -33.12
N HIS A 71 -7.95 1.21 -32.19
CA HIS A 71 -8.99 0.88 -31.18
C HIS A 71 -10.13 1.91 -31.14
N TRP A 72 -11.36 1.46 -30.81
CA TRP A 72 -12.60 2.25 -30.90
C TRP A 72 -12.66 3.50 -30.00
N ASP A 73 -11.70 3.67 -29.09
CA ASP A 73 -11.69 4.77 -28.13
C ASP A 73 -10.53 5.78 -28.30
N GLU A 74 -9.63 5.60 -29.29
CA GLU A 74 -8.55 6.56 -29.52
C GLU A 74 -8.40 6.94 -31.00
N ALA A 75 -9.00 8.07 -31.38
CA ALA A 75 -8.68 8.79 -32.60
C ALA A 75 -8.07 10.16 -32.22
N THR A 76 -6.77 10.21 -31.97
CA THR A 76 -6.06 11.49 -31.80
C THR A 76 -5.84 12.14 -33.17
N LYS A 77 -6.40 13.34 -33.38
CA LYS A 77 -6.14 14.17 -34.58
C LYS A 77 -4.85 14.97 -34.39
N SER A 78 -3.91 14.85 -35.31
CA SER A 78 -2.78 15.77 -35.45
C SER A 78 -2.78 16.39 -36.85
N CYS A 79 -3.00 17.71 -36.91
CA CYS A 79 -2.94 18.49 -38.15
C CYS A 79 -1.71 19.40 -38.09
N MET A 80 -0.68 19.15 -38.91
CA MET A 80 0.41 20.11 -39.11
C MET A 80 0.10 21.04 -40.28
N PRO A 81 0.26 22.37 -40.15
CA PRO A 81 0.14 23.28 -41.29
C PRO A 81 1.37 23.17 -42.21
N PRO A 82 1.24 23.47 -43.52
CA PRO A 82 2.37 23.48 -44.45
C PRO A 82 3.36 24.61 -44.12
N PRO A 83 4.66 24.44 -44.39
CA PRO A 83 5.67 25.45 -44.06
C PRO A 83 5.52 26.70 -44.96
N PRO A 84 5.76 27.93 -44.43
CA PRO A 84 5.70 29.15 -45.22
C PRO A 84 6.85 29.24 -46.25
N SER A 85 6.58 29.94 -47.36
CA SER A 85 7.54 30.16 -48.47
C SER A 85 8.75 30.99 -48.01
N PRO A 86 9.97 30.76 -48.54
CA PRO A 86 11.14 31.53 -48.15
C PRO A 86 11.13 32.95 -48.75
N PRO A 87 11.59 33.98 -48.01
CA PRO A 87 11.79 35.34 -48.55
C PRO A 87 12.99 35.41 -49.51
N PRO A 88 13.10 36.44 -50.37
CA PRO A 88 14.20 36.57 -51.31
C PRO A 88 15.55 36.79 -50.58
N SER A 89 16.59 36.15 -51.10
CA SER A 89 17.93 36.13 -50.52
C SER A 89 18.58 37.53 -50.47
N PRO A 90 19.18 37.95 -49.34
CA PRO A 90 20.07 39.10 -49.30
C PRO A 90 21.44 38.79 -49.96
N PRO A 91 22.21 39.80 -50.41
CA PRO A 91 23.54 39.56 -50.97
C PRO A 91 24.49 38.95 -49.92
N PRO A 92 25.48 38.13 -50.34
CA PRO A 92 26.33 37.40 -49.41
C PRO A 92 27.20 38.35 -48.58
N PRO A 93 27.36 38.10 -47.27
CA PRO A 93 28.30 38.85 -46.44
C PRO A 93 29.74 38.43 -46.72
N SER A 94 30.68 39.37 -46.53
CA SER A 94 32.12 39.11 -46.54
C SER A 94 32.49 37.99 -45.55
N PRO A 95 33.48 37.13 -45.86
CA PRO A 95 33.83 36.01 -44.99
C PRO A 95 34.33 36.52 -43.62
N PRO A 96 33.85 35.95 -42.50
CA PRO A 96 34.33 36.31 -41.18
C PRO A 96 35.74 35.75 -40.94
N ARG A 97 36.54 36.52 -40.19
CA ARG A 97 37.86 36.13 -39.70
C ARG A 97 37.72 34.93 -38.74
N PRO A 98 38.61 33.91 -38.76
CA PRO A 98 38.43 32.72 -37.95
C PRO A 98 38.44 33.03 -36.45
N SER A 99 37.45 32.51 -35.75
CA SER A 99 37.33 32.55 -34.29
C SER A 99 38.44 31.72 -33.63
N PRO A 100 38.99 32.12 -32.47
CA PRO A 100 39.91 31.28 -31.71
C PRO A 100 39.17 30.02 -31.21
N PRO A 101 39.88 28.89 -31.04
CA PRO A 101 39.27 27.64 -30.58
C PRO A 101 38.75 27.79 -29.14
N PRO A 102 37.63 27.11 -28.80
CA PRO A 102 37.09 27.14 -27.45
C PRO A 102 38.05 26.49 -26.45
N PRO A 103 38.05 26.93 -25.18
CA PRO A 103 38.83 26.27 -24.13
C PRO A 103 38.32 24.82 -23.92
N PRO A 104 39.19 23.91 -23.46
CA PRO A 104 38.82 22.52 -23.25
C PRO A 104 37.72 22.38 -22.19
N ALA A 105 36.84 21.41 -22.38
CA ALA A 105 35.74 21.11 -21.48
C ALA A 105 36.25 20.81 -20.05
N PRO A 106 35.52 21.24 -19.00
CA PRO A 106 35.84 20.83 -17.65
C PRO A 106 35.71 19.31 -17.49
N PRO A 107 36.52 18.69 -16.63
CA PRO A 107 36.44 17.25 -16.39
C PRO A 107 35.06 16.87 -15.82
N PRO A 108 34.59 15.64 -16.08
CA PRO A 108 33.33 15.16 -15.53
C PRO A 108 33.35 15.20 -13.99
N PRO A 109 32.20 15.40 -13.34
CA PRO A 109 32.11 15.34 -11.89
C PRO A 109 32.57 13.95 -11.42
N LEU A 110 33.30 13.94 -10.29
CA LEU A 110 33.74 12.70 -9.65
C LEU A 110 32.51 11.81 -9.35
N PRO A 111 32.63 10.48 -9.51
CA PRO A 111 31.56 9.58 -9.11
C PRO A 111 31.24 9.80 -7.62
N PRO A 112 29.96 9.67 -7.22
CA PRO A 112 29.58 9.74 -5.82
C PRO A 112 30.40 8.71 -5.02
N PRO A 113 30.73 9.01 -3.75
CA PRO A 113 31.37 8.02 -2.89
C PRO A 113 30.51 6.75 -2.85
N PRO A 114 31.12 5.56 -2.76
CA PRO A 114 30.37 4.32 -2.65
C PRO A 114 29.40 4.43 -1.47
N LEU A 115 28.16 3.97 -1.69
CA LEU A 115 27.17 3.80 -0.63
C LEU A 115 27.84 3.08 0.55
N PRO A 116 27.60 3.53 1.80
CA PRO A 116 28.03 2.75 2.96
C PRO A 116 27.47 1.33 2.80
N PRO A 117 28.26 0.29 3.12
CA PRO A 117 27.74 -1.07 3.08
C PRO A 117 26.47 -1.15 3.91
N PRO A 118 25.46 -1.94 3.50
CA PRO A 118 24.32 -2.22 4.37
C PRO A 118 24.85 -2.67 5.73
N PRO A 119 24.22 -2.28 6.86
CA PRO A 119 24.66 -2.74 8.17
C PRO A 119 24.78 -4.26 8.10
N SER A 120 26.01 -4.74 8.25
CA SER A 120 26.29 -6.17 8.28
C SER A 120 25.45 -6.77 9.40
N LEU A 121 24.62 -7.76 9.07
CA LEU A 121 24.07 -8.69 10.06
C LEU A 121 25.19 -9.01 11.04
N PRO A 122 24.96 -8.91 12.36
CA PRO A 122 26.00 -9.25 13.32
C PRO A 122 26.51 -10.65 12.95
N HIS A 123 27.79 -10.73 12.59
CA HIS A 123 28.50 -12.00 12.51
C HIS A 123 28.18 -12.80 13.78
N PRO A 124 28.08 -14.14 13.73
CA PRO A 124 27.97 -14.94 14.94
C PRO A 124 29.24 -14.74 15.76
N THR A 125 29.21 -13.76 16.66
CA THR A 125 30.20 -13.59 17.70
C THR A 125 30.14 -14.86 18.52
N LEU A 126 31.25 -15.58 18.58
CA LEU A 126 31.41 -16.69 19.53
C LEU A 126 30.86 -16.22 20.88
N PRO A 127 29.87 -16.94 21.43
CA PRO A 127 29.17 -16.41 22.58
C PRO A 127 30.13 -16.36 23.78
N PRO A 128 29.94 -15.39 24.70
CA PRO A 128 30.83 -15.22 25.83
C PRO A 128 30.93 -16.52 26.66
N PRO A 129 32.03 -16.75 27.39
CA PRO A 129 32.39 -18.03 28.02
C PRO A 129 31.44 -18.55 29.13
N TRP A 130 30.27 -17.95 29.27
CA TRP A 130 29.20 -18.33 30.22
C TRP A 130 27.87 -18.63 29.54
N THR A 131 27.80 -18.65 28.20
CA THR A 131 26.57 -19.03 27.51
C THR A 131 26.34 -20.52 27.63
N LEU A 132 25.28 -20.88 28.35
CA LEU A 132 24.78 -22.23 28.32
C LEU A 132 23.92 -22.38 27.07
N GLU A 133 24.54 -22.95 26.04
CA GLU A 133 23.86 -23.39 24.83
C GLU A 133 23.07 -24.66 25.13
N CYS A 134 21.79 -24.62 24.80
CA CYS A 134 20.89 -25.75 24.95
C CYS A 134 20.40 -26.24 23.61
N GLY A 135 20.29 -27.56 23.51
CA GLY A 135 19.95 -28.24 22.27
C GLY A 135 21.16 -28.41 21.35
N GLY A 136 20.85 -28.60 20.07
CA GLY A 136 21.79 -28.65 18.97
C GLY A 136 21.07 -28.12 17.72
N PRO A 137 21.76 -27.86 16.60
CA PRO A 137 21.18 -27.20 15.41
C PRO A 137 19.96 -27.93 14.82
N SER A 138 19.79 -29.23 15.11
CA SER A 138 18.65 -30.04 14.69
C SER A 138 17.83 -30.61 15.85
N ARG A 139 18.06 -30.13 17.08
CA ARG A 139 17.32 -30.57 18.26
C ARG A 139 16.34 -29.50 18.69
N THR A 140 15.18 -30.00 19.07
CA THR A 140 14.11 -29.23 19.66
C THR A 140 14.27 -29.22 21.17
N THR A 141 14.16 -28.05 21.79
CA THR A 141 14.25 -27.83 23.24
C THR A 141 12.88 -27.40 23.74
N THR A 142 12.36 -28.01 24.81
CA THR A 142 11.08 -27.58 25.40
C THR A 142 11.28 -26.38 26.32
N LEU A 143 10.24 -25.57 26.58
CA LEU A 143 10.32 -24.47 27.56
C LEU A 143 10.74 -25.02 28.94
N ALA A 144 10.19 -26.16 29.36
CA ALA A 144 10.54 -26.83 30.60
C ALA A 144 12.04 -27.19 30.68
N ASN A 145 12.60 -27.78 29.63
CA ASN A 145 14.03 -28.11 29.58
C ASN A 145 14.88 -26.84 29.54
N ALA A 146 14.47 -25.84 28.77
CA ALA A 146 15.18 -24.57 28.67
C ALA A 146 15.30 -23.88 30.04
N LEU A 147 14.23 -23.93 30.84
CA LEU A 147 14.21 -23.42 32.20
C LEU A 147 15.07 -24.26 33.15
N ALA A 148 14.92 -25.59 33.12
CA ALA A 148 15.64 -26.52 33.99
C ALA A 148 17.16 -26.43 33.79
N GLU A 149 17.59 -26.29 32.53
CA GLU A 149 19.00 -26.18 32.18
C GLU A 149 19.52 -24.76 32.39
N ARG A 150 18.66 -23.72 32.48
CA ARG A 150 19.04 -22.30 32.55
C ARG A 150 19.73 -21.81 31.28
N CYS A 151 19.14 -22.18 30.15
CA CYS A 151 19.67 -21.84 28.84
C CYS A 151 19.78 -20.34 28.64
N THR A 152 20.92 -19.89 28.12
CA THR A 152 21.09 -18.53 27.63
C THR A 152 20.88 -18.44 26.14
N GLU A 153 21.17 -19.53 25.42
CA GLU A 153 20.93 -19.65 23.98
C GLU A 153 20.32 -21.01 23.68
N VAL A 154 19.31 -21.05 22.81
CA VAL A 154 18.79 -22.29 22.24
C VAL A 154 19.22 -22.35 20.77
N THR A 155 20.09 -23.30 20.42
CA THR A 155 20.67 -23.38 19.07
C THR A 155 19.71 -23.94 18.01
N GLY A 156 18.54 -24.42 18.42
CA GLY A 156 17.50 -24.97 17.56
C GLY A 156 16.13 -24.40 17.89
N ASP A 157 15.08 -25.20 17.71
CA ASP A 157 13.71 -24.77 18.00
C ASP A 157 13.43 -24.80 19.51
N LEU A 158 12.79 -23.74 20.02
CA LEU A 158 12.20 -23.71 21.35
C LEU A 158 10.70 -23.99 21.23
N ILE A 159 10.22 -25.08 21.80
CA ILE A 159 8.82 -25.48 21.70
C ILE A 159 8.17 -25.65 23.07
N HIS A 160 6.86 -25.77 23.07
CA HIS A 160 6.13 -26.25 24.23
C HIS A 160 6.49 -27.71 24.62
N GLY A 161 6.39 -28.02 25.90
CA GLY A 161 6.69 -29.30 26.55
C GLY A 161 5.63 -29.74 27.56
N GLY A 162 4.38 -29.26 27.43
CA GLY A 162 3.28 -29.59 28.33
C GLY A 162 3.27 -28.76 29.61
N GLU A 163 3.82 -27.55 29.53
CA GLU A 163 3.87 -26.62 30.65
C GLU A 163 2.48 -26.21 31.13
N SER A 164 2.37 -25.90 32.42
CA SER A 164 1.15 -25.44 33.07
C SER A 164 1.47 -24.30 34.04
N GLY A 165 0.55 -23.35 34.18
CA GLY A 165 0.74 -22.18 35.03
C GLY A 165 1.72 -21.18 34.40
N ASP A 166 2.56 -20.59 35.22
CA ASP A 166 3.47 -19.52 34.81
C ASP A 166 4.83 -20.07 34.38
N VAL A 167 5.26 -19.73 33.17
CA VAL A 167 6.58 -20.09 32.64
C VAL A 167 7.43 -18.83 32.49
N ASN A 168 8.57 -18.80 33.17
CA ASN A 168 9.54 -17.71 33.07
C ASN A 168 10.91 -18.27 32.70
N LEU A 169 11.52 -17.76 31.63
CA LEU A 169 12.84 -18.12 31.13
C LEU A 169 13.80 -16.93 31.31
N PRO A 170 14.27 -16.66 32.54
CA PRO A 170 14.95 -15.41 32.87
C PRO A 170 16.39 -15.32 32.33
N TYR A 171 16.96 -16.40 31.82
CA TYR A 171 18.33 -16.43 31.31
C TYR A 171 18.42 -16.41 29.79
N LEU A 172 17.31 -16.74 29.11
CA LEU A 172 17.27 -16.90 27.67
C LEU A 172 17.47 -15.55 26.98
N ARG A 173 18.47 -15.48 26.11
CA ARG A 173 18.84 -14.30 25.32
C ARG A 173 18.68 -14.49 23.82
N SER A 174 18.86 -15.70 23.31
CA SER A 174 18.71 -15.96 21.88
C SER A 174 18.11 -17.34 21.59
N VAL A 175 17.34 -17.42 20.51
CA VAL A 175 16.88 -18.67 19.90
C VAL A 175 17.26 -18.67 18.43
N ARG A 176 18.13 -19.59 18.01
CA ARG A 176 18.63 -19.70 16.63
C ARG A 176 17.65 -20.40 15.68
N GLY A 177 16.67 -21.11 16.23
CA GLY A 177 15.55 -21.67 15.49
C GLY A 177 14.29 -20.82 15.65
N ARG A 178 13.13 -21.48 15.58
CA ARG A 178 11.84 -20.84 15.87
C ARG A 178 11.42 -21.04 17.33
N ILE A 179 10.59 -20.14 17.83
CA ILE A 179 9.80 -20.34 19.05
C ILE A 179 8.40 -20.80 18.64
N ARG A 180 7.97 -21.98 19.08
CA ARG A 180 6.63 -22.54 18.76
C ARG A 180 5.91 -23.03 20.02
N VAL A 181 5.00 -22.21 20.52
CA VAL A 181 4.16 -22.49 21.69
C VAL A 181 2.71 -22.62 21.24
N VAL A 182 2.29 -23.85 20.98
CA VAL A 182 0.96 -24.15 20.41
C VAL A 182 0.19 -25.17 21.25
N TYR A 183 -1.13 -24.99 21.33
CA TYR A 183 -2.05 -25.92 22.01
C TYR A 183 -1.74 -26.17 23.51
N ASN A 184 -1.23 -25.15 24.24
CA ASN A 184 -0.95 -25.25 25.68
C ASN A 184 -2.09 -24.68 26.50
N TYR A 185 -3.14 -25.48 26.66
CA TYR A 185 -4.37 -25.07 27.35
C TYR A 185 -4.16 -24.71 28.83
N ASN A 186 -3.08 -25.15 29.47
CA ASN A 186 -2.81 -24.89 30.89
C ASN A 186 -1.77 -23.79 31.12
N LEU A 187 -1.16 -23.24 30.08
CA LEU A 187 -0.18 -22.15 30.20
C LEU A 187 -0.92 -20.86 30.57
N ALA A 188 -0.58 -20.25 31.70
CA ALA A 188 -1.20 -19.04 32.23
C ALA A 188 -0.42 -17.78 31.86
N SER A 189 0.91 -17.82 31.91
CA SER A 189 1.78 -16.74 31.44
C SER A 189 3.09 -17.28 30.87
N LEU A 190 3.66 -16.53 29.92
CA LEU A 190 4.97 -16.83 29.34
C LEU A 190 5.84 -15.56 29.35
N THR A 191 6.98 -15.62 30.03
CA THR A 191 7.91 -14.49 30.17
C THR A 191 9.31 -14.87 29.72
N MET A 192 9.88 -14.08 28.81
CA MET A 192 11.24 -14.19 28.28
C MET A 192 11.86 -12.79 28.15
N ASN A 193 11.83 -12.00 29.22
CA ASN A 193 12.18 -10.56 29.14
C ASN A 193 13.62 -10.26 28.72
N ASN A 194 14.54 -11.22 28.84
CA ASN A 194 15.94 -11.04 28.43
C ASN A 194 16.22 -11.58 27.02
N LEU A 195 15.21 -12.11 26.32
CA LEU A 195 15.35 -12.57 24.94
C LEU A 195 15.59 -11.33 24.05
N GLU A 196 16.69 -11.34 23.32
CA GLU A 196 17.16 -10.27 22.44
C GLU A 196 16.84 -10.58 20.97
N GLY A 197 16.86 -11.85 20.56
CA GLY A 197 16.59 -12.21 19.16
C GLY A 197 16.10 -13.63 18.95
N VAL A 198 15.29 -13.80 17.89
CA VAL A 198 14.85 -15.09 17.36
C VAL A 198 15.19 -15.13 15.87
N ASP A 199 16.03 -16.08 15.44
CA ASP A 199 16.46 -16.16 14.04
C ASP A 199 15.33 -16.70 13.13
N GLY A 200 14.45 -17.54 13.67
CA GLY A 200 13.29 -18.11 12.96
C GLY A 200 11.96 -17.44 13.32
N ASP A 201 10.87 -18.20 13.19
CA ASP A 201 9.52 -17.73 13.49
C ASP A 201 9.25 -17.63 15.00
N PHE A 202 8.37 -16.73 15.39
CA PHE A 202 7.69 -16.74 16.69
C PHE A 202 6.22 -17.13 16.49
N ILE A 203 5.80 -18.28 17.01
CA ILE A 203 4.45 -18.81 16.84
C ILE A 203 3.82 -19.08 18.21
N LEU A 204 2.76 -18.35 18.51
CA LEU A 204 1.93 -18.50 19.70
C LEU A 204 0.46 -18.75 19.29
N GLU A 205 0.04 -20.01 19.29
CA GLU A 205 -1.30 -20.39 18.79
C GLU A 205 -2.10 -21.26 19.76
N SER A 206 -3.39 -20.98 19.93
CA SER A 206 -4.33 -21.85 20.66
C SER A 206 -3.91 -22.14 22.11
N ASN A 207 -3.33 -21.17 22.82
CA ASN A 207 -3.02 -21.27 24.25
C ASN A 207 -4.16 -20.66 25.07
N TYR A 208 -5.17 -21.47 25.36
CA TYR A 208 -6.48 -20.98 25.84
C TYR A 208 -6.42 -20.18 27.14
N ASN A 209 -5.60 -20.60 28.11
CA ASN A 209 -5.48 -19.94 29.41
C ASN A 209 -4.39 -18.87 29.49
N LEU A 210 -3.66 -18.62 28.39
CA LEU A 210 -2.56 -17.67 28.39
C LEU A 210 -3.10 -16.25 28.54
N ALA A 211 -2.84 -15.62 29.68
CA ALA A 211 -3.29 -14.28 29.99
C ALA A 211 -2.29 -13.19 29.56
N SER A 212 -1.01 -13.51 29.58
CA SER A 212 0.06 -12.54 29.28
C SER A 212 1.28 -13.18 28.61
N LEU A 213 1.90 -12.40 27.73
CA LEU A 213 3.17 -12.69 27.06
C LEU A 213 4.07 -11.45 27.17
N ALA A 214 5.29 -11.62 27.68
CA ALA A 214 6.25 -10.53 27.84
C ALA A 214 7.64 -10.90 27.31
N MET A 215 8.13 -10.10 26.36
CA MET A 215 9.45 -10.21 25.70
C MET A 215 10.03 -8.81 25.51
N ASN A 216 10.25 -8.10 26.62
CA ASN A 216 10.52 -6.66 26.58
C ASN A 216 11.82 -6.28 25.85
N ASN A 217 12.84 -7.13 25.87
CA ASN A 217 14.13 -6.86 25.23
C ASN A 217 14.27 -7.47 23.83
N LEU A 218 13.21 -8.05 23.26
CA LEU A 218 13.29 -8.66 21.94
C LEU A 218 13.49 -7.55 20.90
N GLU A 219 14.61 -7.56 20.19
CA GLU A 219 15.01 -6.54 19.21
C GLU A 219 14.62 -6.95 17.78
N GLY A 220 14.65 -8.25 17.46
CA GLY A 220 14.33 -8.72 16.11
C GLY A 220 13.85 -10.16 16.03
N VAL A 221 13.04 -10.41 15.00
CA VAL A 221 12.58 -11.75 14.58
C VAL A 221 12.94 -11.95 13.11
N GLY A 222 13.79 -12.95 12.83
CA GLY A 222 14.25 -13.28 11.48
C GLY A 222 13.21 -14.00 10.61
N GLY A 223 12.16 -14.53 11.23
CA GLY A 223 10.98 -15.09 10.55
C GLY A 223 9.73 -14.22 10.74
N LYS A 224 8.58 -14.89 10.87
CA LYS A 224 7.29 -14.22 11.15
C LYS A 224 6.93 -14.24 12.63
N ILE A 225 6.06 -13.32 13.04
CA ILE A 225 5.37 -13.33 14.33
C ILE A 225 3.91 -13.74 14.08
N SER A 226 3.45 -14.86 14.64
CA SER A 226 2.05 -15.27 14.57
C SER A 226 1.48 -15.48 15.98
N VAL A 227 0.53 -14.63 16.39
CA VAL A 227 -0.20 -14.71 17.66
C VAL A 227 -1.68 -14.92 17.37
N LEU A 228 -2.09 -16.19 17.39
CA LEU A 228 -3.37 -16.63 16.83
C LEU A 228 -4.22 -17.37 17.87
N ARG A 229 -5.50 -17.04 17.98
CA ARG A 229 -6.47 -17.83 18.75
C ARG A 229 -6.07 -18.05 20.22
N ASN A 230 -5.58 -17.02 20.91
CA ASN A 230 -5.29 -17.06 22.34
C ASN A 230 -6.40 -16.28 23.10
N PRO A 231 -7.55 -16.90 23.41
CA PRO A 231 -8.75 -16.20 23.85
C PRO A 231 -8.61 -15.43 25.16
N ASN A 232 -7.72 -15.82 26.07
CA ASN A 232 -7.51 -15.12 27.34
C ASN A 232 -6.36 -14.11 27.31
N LEU A 233 -5.63 -13.98 26.19
CA LEU A 233 -4.48 -13.09 26.11
C LEU A 233 -4.97 -11.64 26.20
N ALA A 234 -4.59 -10.94 27.27
CA ALA A 234 -5.05 -9.58 27.53
C ALA A 234 -4.14 -8.50 26.94
N SER A 235 -2.85 -8.81 26.77
CA SER A 235 -1.87 -7.86 26.22
C SER A 235 -0.76 -8.59 25.49
N LEU A 236 -0.27 -7.96 24.42
CA LEU A 236 0.92 -8.36 23.69
C LEU A 236 1.88 -7.18 23.62
N THR A 237 3.05 -7.31 24.25
CA THR A 237 4.04 -6.22 24.32
C THR A 237 5.43 -6.73 23.93
N MET A 238 6.04 -6.06 22.96
CA MET A 238 7.41 -6.28 22.51
C MET A 238 8.09 -4.90 22.41
N ASN A 239 8.49 -4.37 23.56
CA ASN A 239 8.84 -2.95 23.71
C ASN A 239 10.07 -2.53 22.90
N ASN A 240 11.03 -3.42 22.69
CA ASN A 240 12.26 -3.09 21.97
C ASN A 240 12.30 -3.68 20.56
N LEU A 241 11.20 -4.23 20.06
CA LEU A 241 11.19 -4.87 18.74
C LEU A 241 11.37 -3.81 17.68
N GLU A 242 12.42 -3.92 16.89
CA GLU A 242 12.78 -2.99 15.81
C GLU A 242 12.42 -3.56 14.44
N ASN A 243 12.63 -4.86 14.22
CA ASN A 243 12.51 -5.48 12.91
C ASN A 243 11.82 -6.86 12.95
N VAL A 244 10.94 -7.10 11.99
CA VAL A 244 10.42 -8.43 11.67
C VAL A 244 10.65 -8.71 10.20
N TYR A 245 11.34 -9.80 9.87
CA TYR A 245 11.78 -10.04 8.49
C TYR A 245 10.66 -10.56 7.56
N ASN A 246 9.54 -11.00 8.14
CA ASN A 246 8.38 -11.51 7.42
C ASN A 246 7.10 -10.95 8.06
N ASN A 247 6.00 -11.70 8.09
CA ASN A 247 4.71 -11.20 8.55
C ASN A 247 4.60 -11.01 10.06
N ILE A 248 3.69 -10.12 10.46
CA ILE A 248 3.13 -10.04 11.81
C ILE A 248 1.63 -10.35 11.72
N ASP A 249 1.21 -11.51 12.19
CA ASP A 249 -0.17 -11.96 12.25
C ASP A 249 -0.67 -11.93 13.71
N VAL A 250 -1.62 -11.05 14.03
CA VAL A 250 -2.29 -10.98 15.34
C VAL A 250 -3.78 -11.20 15.12
N GLU A 251 -4.22 -12.44 15.26
CA GLU A 251 -5.58 -12.83 14.85
C GLU A 251 -6.38 -13.56 15.92
N ASN A 252 -7.66 -13.23 16.00
CA ASN A 252 -8.65 -13.97 16.78
C ASN A 252 -8.28 -14.10 18.27
N ASN A 253 -7.75 -13.02 18.88
CA ASN A 253 -7.47 -12.94 20.31
C ASN A 253 -8.55 -12.04 20.98
N PRO A 254 -9.76 -12.57 21.27
CA PRO A 254 -10.92 -11.77 21.66
C PRO A 254 -10.74 -10.92 22.91
N ASN A 255 -9.90 -11.30 23.88
CA ASN A 255 -9.64 -10.50 25.07
C ASN A 255 -8.40 -9.61 24.98
N LEU A 256 -7.75 -9.52 23.81
CA LEU A 256 -6.59 -8.66 23.63
C LEU A 256 -7.00 -7.20 23.73
N LEU A 257 -6.53 -6.50 24.77
CA LEU A 257 -6.83 -5.09 25.01
C LEU A 257 -5.76 -4.17 24.41
N SER A 258 -4.50 -4.61 24.43
CA SER A 258 -3.36 -3.84 23.94
C SER A 258 -2.40 -4.66 23.08
N LEU A 259 -1.92 -4.01 22.02
CA LEU A 259 -0.87 -4.48 21.13
C LEU A 259 0.19 -3.39 21.05
N ALA A 260 1.39 -3.62 21.58
CA ALA A 260 2.42 -2.59 21.69
C ALA A 260 3.77 -3.07 21.15
N MET A 261 4.23 -2.42 20.09
CA MET A 261 5.57 -2.55 19.49
C MET A 261 6.09 -1.15 19.13
N PRO A 262 6.31 -0.27 20.13
CA PRO A 262 6.51 1.16 19.89
C PRO A 262 7.77 1.52 19.10
N TYR A 263 8.77 0.63 19.05
CA TYR A 263 10.03 0.83 18.32
C TYR A 263 10.10 0.07 16.99
N LEU A 264 9.03 -0.64 16.61
CA LEU A 264 9.00 -1.39 15.36
C LEU A 264 9.13 -0.42 14.20
N GLY A 265 10.19 -0.56 13.40
CA GLY A 265 10.50 0.30 12.26
C GLY A 265 10.16 -0.35 10.93
N ASN A 266 10.47 -1.63 10.77
CA ASN A 266 10.34 -2.33 9.49
C ASN A 266 9.71 -3.71 9.65
N VAL A 267 8.82 -4.05 8.70
CA VAL A 267 8.26 -5.38 8.53
C VAL A 267 8.46 -5.82 7.08
N GLY A 268 9.27 -6.87 6.87
CA GLY A 268 9.60 -7.39 5.53
C GLY A 268 8.48 -8.21 4.87
N GLY A 269 7.28 -8.17 5.43
CA GLY A 269 6.08 -8.83 4.93
C GLY A 269 4.84 -8.07 5.37
N SER A 270 3.72 -8.77 5.53
CA SER A 270 2.44 -8.15 5.87
C SER A 270 2.24 -7.98 7.38
N ILE A 271 1.52 -6.93 7.77
CA ILE A 271 0.96 -6.78 9.12
C ILE A 271 -0.54 -7.07 9.04
N ILE A 272 -1.01 -8.09 9.76
CA ILE A 272 -2.41 -8.52 9.78
C ILE A 272 -2.92 -8.48 11.23
N VAL A 273 -3.84 -7.55 11.52
CA VAL A 273 -4.52 -7.43 12.81
C VAL A 273 -6.01 -7.71 12.61
N LEU A 274 -6.42 -8.96 12.87
CA LEU A 274 -7.74 -9.45 12.48
C LEU A 274 -8.53 -10.01 13.66
N GLY A 275 -9.78 -9.58 13.83
CA GLY A 275 -10.72 -10.25 14.74
C GLY A 275 -10.31 -10.17 16.21
N ASN A 276 -9.77 -9.04 16.66
CA ASN A 276 -9.48 -8.77 18.06
C ASN A 276 -10.51 -7.75 18.60
N PRO A 277 -11.76 -8.15 18.87
CA PRO A 277 -12.88 -7.24 19.16
C PRO A 277 -12.65 -6.31 20.35
N ASN A 278 -11.83 -6.68 21.34
CA ASN A 278 -11.54 -5.84 22.51
C ASN A 278 -10.30 -4.95 22.37
N LEU A 279 -9.57 -5.03 21.25
CA LEU A 279 -8.36 -4.23 21.02
C LEU A 279 -8.76 -2.76 20.83
N ALA A 280 -8.27 -1.89 21.71
CA ALA A 280 -8.65 -0.47 21.68
C ALA A 280 -7.72 0.40 20.82
N SER A 281 -6.42 0.08 20.79
CA SER A 281 -5.40 0.83 20.05
C SER A 281 -4.12 -0.01 19.91
N PRO A 282 -3.70 -0.39 18.69
CA PRO A 282 -2.37 -0.90 18.44
C PRO A 282 -1.36 0.25 18.41
N THR A 283 -0.20 0.06 19.04
CA THR A 283 0.88 1.06 19.10
C THR A 283 2.09 0.56 18.32
N MET A 284 2.32 1.13 17.13
CA MET A 284 3.49 0.90 16.27
C MET A 284 4.00 2.25 15.74
N ASN A 285 4.20 3.20 16.66
CA ASN A 285 4.41 4.61 16.33
C ASN A 285 5.69 4.88 15.52
N ASN A 286 6.65 3.96 15.56
CA ASN A 286 7.90 4.06 14.82
C ASN A 286 7.88 3.34 13.47
N LEU A 287 6.78 2.71 13.09
CA LEU A 287 6.70 1.93 11.87
C LEU A 287 6.90 2.84 10.66
N GLU A 288 7.91 2.54 9.85
CA GLU A 288 8.32 3.32 8.67
C GLU A 288 7.97 2.57 7.38
N ASN A 289 8.19 1.25 7.31
CA ASN A 289 7.93 0.48 6.08
C ASN A 289 7.30 -0.89 6.33
N VAL A 290 6.42 -1.28 5.41
CA VAL A 290 5.81 -2.61 5.33
C VAL A 290 5.95 -3.12 3.90
N ASP A 291 6.79 -4.13 3.68
CA ASP A 291 7.07 -4.67 2.34
C ASP A 291 5.91 -5.55 1.80
N GLY A 292 4.90 -5.84 2.64
CA GLY A 292 3.67 -6.54 2.26
C GLY A 292 2.43 -5.66 2.42
N SER A 293 1.32 -6.29 2.80
CA SER A 293 0.04 -5.62 3.03
C SER A 293 -0.12 -5.18 4.49
N PHE A 294 -0.79 -4.06 4.73
CA PHE A 294 -1.20 -3.59 6.06
C PHE A 294 -2.72 -3.76 6.24
N VAL A 295 -3.12 -4.76 7.02
CA VAL A 295 -4.51 -5.18 7.17
C VAL A 295 -4.98 -5.04 8.63
N VAL A 296 -6.02 -4.25 8.85
CA VAL A 296 -6.68 -4.09 10.14
C VAL A 296 -8.17 -4.35 9.96
N TYR A 297 -8.61 -5.56 10.34
CA TYR A 297 -9.94 -6.06 10.03
C TYR A 297 -10.71 -6.51 11.29
N ASN A 298 -11.96 -6.08 11.44
CA ASN A 298 -12.88 -6.59 12.47
C ASN A 298 -12.35 -6.47 13.91
N ASN A 299 -11.79 -5.32 14.27
CA ASN A 299 -11.39 -4.99 15.64
C ASN A 299 -12.42 -4.00 16.23
N ALA A 300 -13.56 -4.54 16.67
CA ALA A 300 -14.75 -3.74 16.99
C ALA A 300 -14.52 -2.57 17.97
N ASN A 301 -13.66 -2.70 18.99
CA ASN A 301 -13.37 -1.64 19.96
C ASN A 301 -12.21 -0.71 19.57
N LEU A 302 -11.62 -0.88 18.39
CA LEU A 302 -10.55 -0.03 17.92
C LEU A 302 -11.06 1.40 17.76
N ALA A 303 -10.60 2.33 18.60
CA ALA A 303 -11.11 3.70 18.62
C ALA A 303 -10.32 4.63 17.69
N SER A 304 -9.03 4.36 17.50
CA SER A 304 -8.14 5.17 16.67
C SER A 304 -7.01 4.32 16.13
N LEU A 305 -6.57 4.62 14.91
CA LEU A 305 -5.40 4.01 14.28
C LEU A 305 -4.46 5.10 13.78
N THR A 306 -3.24 5.13 14.32
CA THR A 306 -2.26 6.18 14.07
C THR A 306 -0.91 5.56 13.73
N MET A 307 -0.46 5.74 12.49
CA MET A 307 0.85 5.29 11.98
C MET A 307 1.56 6.44 11.28
N ASN A 308 1.74 7.56 11.99
CA ASN A 308 2.22 8.81 11.39
C ASN A 308 3.68 8.79 10.91
N ARG A 309 4.42 7.71 11.16
CA ARG A 309 5.76 7.50 10.60
C ARG A 309 5.79 6.55 9.42
N LEU A 310 4.68 5.86 9.12
CA LEU A 310 4.63 4.92 8.02
C LEU A 310 4.77 5.71 6.73
N GLU A 311 5.78 5.36 5.93
CA GLU A 311 6.14 6.01 4.67
C GLU A 311 5.67 5.17 3.48
N ASN A 312 5.89 3.85 3.53
CA ASN A 312 5.59 2.96 2.40
C ASN A 312 4.88 1.67 2.84
N VAL A 313 3.91 1.26 2.02
CA VAL A 313 3.31 -0.09 2.02
C VAL A 313 3.40 -0.64 0.61
N ASP A 314 4.19 -1.68 0.38
CA ASP A 314 4.50 -2.15 -0.98
C ASP A 314 3.34 -2.88 -1.68
N GLU A 315 2.39 -3.42 -0.89
CA GLU A 315 1.14 -4.01 -1.39
C GLU A 315 -0.07 -3.14 -0.99
N SER A 316 -1.09 -3.71 -0.34
CA SER A 316 -2.36 -3.02 -0.06
C SER A 316 -2.47 -2.53 1.37
N ILE A 317 -3.23 -1.45 1.57
CA ILE A 317 -3.77 -1.08 2.87
C ILE A 317 -5.26 -1.46 2.91
N SER A 318 -5.67 -2.25 3.89
CA SER A 318 -7.08 -2.56 4.16
C SER A 318 -7.40 -2.29 5.63
N VAL A 319 -8.25 -1.30 5.89
CA VAL A 319 -8.78 -0.99 7.21
C VAL A 319 -10.28 -1.15 7.16
N GLU A 320 -10.79 -2.31 7.56
CA GLU A 320 -12.19 -2.67 7.34
C GLU A 320 -12.91 -3.22 8.57
N ALA A 321 -14.21 -2.97 8.65
CA ALA A 321 -15.09 -3.49 9.71
C ALA A 321 -14.64 -3.14 11.15
N ASN A 322 -13.97 -2.00 11.35
CA ASN A 322 -13.60 -1.50 12.67
C ASN A 322 -14.65 -0.45 13.11
N PHE A 323 -15.84 -0.93 13.49
CA PHE A 323 -17.02 -0.07 13.64
C PHE A 323 -16.88 1.11 14.62
N ASN A 324 -16.02 1.03 15.63
CA ASN A 324 -15.75 2.14 16.57
C ASN A 324 -14.56 3.04 16.18
N LEU A 325 -13.92 2.79 15.04
CA LEU A 325 -12.78 3.57 14.59
C LEU A 325 -13.24 5.00 14.28
N ALA A 326 -12.79 5.95 15.10
CA ALA A 326 -13.16 7.36 14.96
C ALA A 326 -12.14 8.15 14.14
N SER A 327 -10.88 7.73 14.13
CA SER A 327 -9.81 8.41 13.39
C SER A 327 -8.79 7.44 12.81
N LEU A 328 -8.36 7.73 11.58
CA LEU A 328 -7.27 7.04 10.88
C LEU A 328 -6.26 8.08 10.38
N THR A 329 -5.01 7.99 10.85
CA THR A 329 -3.96 8.95 10.47
C THR A 329 -2.64 8.25 10.12
N MET A 330 -2.09 8.60 8.97
CA MET A 330 -0.79 8.13 8.48
C MET A 330 -0.07 9.30 7.78
N ASN A 331 0.33 10.30 8.55
CA ASN A 331 0.76 11.59 8.01
C ASN A 331 1.99 11.55 7.10
N ARG A 332 2.84 10.52 7.18
CA ARG A 332 4.03 10.36 6.34
C ARG A 332 3.85 9.36 5.19
N LEU A 333 2.67 8.76 5.06
CA LEU A 333 2.46 7.74 4.03
C LEU A 333 2.54 8.40 2.67
N GLU A 334 3.50 7.96 1.86
CA GLU A 334 3.78 8.47 0.52
C GLU A 334 3.24 7.50 -0.54
N ASN A 335 3.46 6.19 -0.37
CA ASN A 335 3.16 5.18 -1.40
C ASN A 335 2.42 3.96 -0.84
N VAL A 336 1.43 3.49 -1.59
CA VAL A 336 0.72 2.22 -1.38
C VAL A 336 0.70 1.44 -2.68
N GLY A 337 1.26 0.23 -2.70
CA GLY A 337 1.04 -0.67 -3.84
C GLY A 337 1.71 -0.22 -5.14
N GLU A 338 2.72 0.65 -5.07
CA GLU A 338 3.52 1.13 -6.22
C GLU A 338 4.63 0.13 -6.61
N SER A 339 4.55 -1.11 -6.12
CA SER A 339 5.48 -2.18 -6.48
C SER A 339 5.29 -2.57 -7.94
N PHE A 340 6.40 -2.75 -8.67
CA PHE A 340 6.39 -3.18 -10.08
C PHE A 340 5.69 -4.53 -10.32
N VAL A 341 5.44 -5.31 -9.26
CA VAL A 341 4.91 -6.68 -9.34
C VAL A 341 3.45 -6.75 -8.88
N VAL A 342 3.01 -5.88 -7.98
CA VAL A 342 1.69 -5.91 -7.34
C VAL A 342 1.14 -4.50 -7.27
N PHE A 343 0.01 -4.27 -7.92
CA PHE A 343 -0.77 -3.05 -7.73
C PHE A 343 -1.64 -3.25 -6.48
N GLY A 344 -1.34 -2.46 -5.44
CA GLY A 344 -2.02 -2.54 -4.15
C GLY A 344 -3.14 -1.52 -4.01
N ASP A 345 -4.26 -1.95 -3.43
CA ASP A 345 -5.42 -1.11 -3.20
C ASP A 345 -5.30 -0.37 -1.86
N PHE A 346 -5.94 0.79 -1.77
CA PHE A 346 -6.18 1.50 -0.53
C PHE A 346 -7.65 1.41 -0.15
N ILE A 347 -7.98 0.57 0.83
CA ILE A 347 -9.35 0.23 1.20
C ILE A 347 -9.64 0.63 2.64
N VAL A 348 -10.61 1.51 2.84
CA VAL A 348 -11.14 1.90 4.15
C VAL A 348 -12.65 1.73 4.13
N ARG A 349 -13.15 0.54 4.51
CA ARG A 349 -14.57 0.20 4.40
C ARG A 349 -15.23 -0.23 5.70
N TYR A 350 -16.53 0.01 5.85
CA TYR A 350 -17.31 -0.48 7.00
C TYR A 350 -16.76 0.01 8.36
N ASN A 351 -16.23 1.24 8.41
CA ASN A 351 -15.80 1.91 9.63
C ASN A 351 -16.84 3.00 9.98
N ASP A 352 -18.03 2.59 10.40
CA ASP A 352 -19.22 3.45 10.46
C ASP A 352 -19.06 4.72 11.32
N ASN A 353 -18.17 4.72 12.31
CA ASN A 353 -17.89 5.87 13.18
C ASN A 353 -16.68 6.73 12.74
N LEU A 354 -16.09 6.46 11.57
CA LEU A 354 -14.90 7.17 11.10
C LEU A 354 -15.21 8.64 10.85
N ALA A 355 -14.71 9.50 11.73
CA ALA A 355 -14.92 10.95 11.66
C ALA A 355 -13.78 11.67 10.93
N SER A 356 -12.55 11.14 10.99
CA SER A 356 -11.40 11.72 10.31
C SER A 356 -10.49 10.69 9.66
N LEU A 357 -10.07 11.00 8.43
CA LEU A 357 -9.06 10.30 7.65
C LEU A 357 -7.99 11.31 7.21
N ALA A 358 -6.72 11.06 7.53
CA ALA A 358 -5.63 11.97 7.17
C ALA A 358 -4.35 11.25 6.72
N MET A 359 -4.00 11.48 5.46
CA MET A 359 -2.80 11.01 4.76
C MET A 359 -2.33 12.12 3.79
N PRO A 360 -1.99 13.31 4.30
CA PRO A 360 -1.71 14.51 3.48
C PRO A 360 -0.55 14.34 2.50
N ASN A 361 0.37 13.42 2.76
CA ASN A 361 1.55 13.18 1.94
C ASN A 361 1.38 11.99 0.98
N LEU A 362 0.18 11.42 0.86
CA LEU A 362 -0.07 10.31 -0.05
C LEU A 362 0.09 10.81 -1.50
N GLU A 363 1.06 10.24 -2.21
CA GLU A 363 1.45 10.61 -3.58
C GLU A 363 1.17 9.48 -4.59
N GLY A 364 1.30 8.22 -4.16
CA GLY A 364 1.16 7.03 -5.00
C GLY A 364 0.22 5.98 -4.43
N VAL A 365 -0.71 5.51 -5.23
CA VAL A 365 -1.54 4.32 -4.99
C VAL A 365 -1.60 3.55 -6.29
N GLY A 366 -1.01 2.35 -6.30
CA GLY A 366 -0.90 1.56 -7.53
C GLY A 366 -2.23 0.95 -8.00
N GLY A 367 -3.13 0.65 -7.06
CA GLY A 367 -4.46 0.09 -7.31
C GLY A 367 -5.61 1.07 -7.08
N ASP A 368 -6.76 0.54 -6.69
CA ASP A 368 -7.95 1.32 -6.42
C ASP A 368 -7.92 1.93 -5.02
N ILE A 369 -8.39 3.18 -4.92
CA ILE A 369 -8.75 3.78 -3.64
C ILE A 369 -10.21 3.42 -3.37
N SER A 370 -10.60 3.17 -2.12
CA SER A 370 -12.01 3.00 -1.76
C SER A 370 -12.23 3.33 -0.29
N VAL A 371 -12.90 4.46 -0.05
CA VAL A 371 -13.24 4.93 1.30
C VAL A 371 -14.77 4.94 1.41
N MET A 372 -15.34 4.11 2.29
CA MET A 372 -16.78 4.03 2.52
C MET A 372 -17.13 3.58 3.96
N PRO A 373 -17.94 4.33 4.72
CA PRO A 373 -18.55 5.61 4.37
C PRO A 373 -17.53 6.75 4.33
N ASP A 374 -17.92 7.87 3.71
CA ASP A 374 -17.10 9.09 3.69
C ASP A 374 -16.95 9.65 5.11
N PRO A 375 -15.72 9.87 5.60
CA PRO A 375 -15.50 10.46 6.90
C PRO A 375 -15.83 11.95 6.88
N GLY A 376 -16.20 12.50 8.05
CA GLY A 376 -16.55 13.92 8.18
C GLY A 376 -15.42 14.89 7.80
N SER A 377 -14.17 14.45 7.96
CA SER A 377 -12.97 15.11 7.44
C SER A 377 -12.12 14.09 6.70
N CYS A 378 -11.64 14.45 5.51
CA CYS A 378 -10.81 13.60 4.72
C CYS A 378 -9.71 14.37 3.99
N ASP A 379 -8.48 13.90 4.16
CA ASP A 379 -7.30 14.42 3.50
C ASP A 379 -6.48 13.24 2.99
N LEU A 380 -6.46 13.05 1.67
CA LEU A 380 -5.67 12.01 0.98
C LEU A 380 -4.61 12.65 0.06
N GLY A 381 -4.09 13.83 0.43
CA GLY A 381 -3.06 14.50 -0.35
C GLY A 381 -3.51 14.79 -1.79
N VAL A 382 -2.75 14.30 -2.78
CA VAL A 382 -3.03 14.55 -4.21
C VAL A 382 -4.30 13.84 -4.73
N TYR A 383 -4.87 12.95 -3.93
CA TYR A 383 -6.08 12.19 -4.24
C TYR A 383 -7.36 12.82 -3.71
N ALA A 384 -7.27 13.90 -2.93
CA ALA A 384 -8.45 14.61 -2.44
C ALA A 384 -9.32 15.15 -3.60
N GLY A 385 -10.61 14.83 -3.61
CA GLY A 385 -11.59 15.42 -4.53
C GLY A 385 -11.55 14.92 -5.98
N ARG A 386 -11.01 13.72 -6.25
CA ARG A 386 -11.12 13.07 -7.59
C ARG A 386 -12.34 12.13 -7.66
N ASP A 387 -13.23 12.37 -8.62
CA ASP A 387 -14.49 11.64 -8.87
C ASP A 387 -14.37 10.64 -10.06
N GLN A 388 -15.10 9.50 -10.10
CA GLN A 388 -16.57 9.37 -10.25
C GLN A 388 -17.38 8.85 -9.02
N PHE A 389 -16.74 8.43 -7.93
CA PHE A 389 -17.44 8.01 -6.68
C PHE A 389 -16.94 8.66 -5.39
N GLY A 390 -16.05 9.67 -5.50
CA GLY A 390 -15.53 10.46 -4.37
C GLY A 390 -14.61 9.64 -3.47
N PHE A 391 -13.30 9.83 -3.59
CA PHE A 391 -12.35 9.28 -2.61
C PHE A 391 -12.24 10.18 -1.38
N CYS A 392 -13.40 10.70 -0.94
CA CYS A 392 -13.59 12.03 -0.40
C CYS A 392 -13.58 13.15 -1.46
#